data_AF-A0A1A8NAL1-F1
#
_entry.id   AF-A0A1A8NAL1-F1
#
_cell.length_a   1.000
_cell.length_b   1.000
_cell.length_c   1.000
_cell.angle_alpha   90.00
_cell.angle_beta   90.00
_cell.angle_gamma   90.00
#
_symmetry.space_group_name_H-M   'P 1'
#
loop_
_entity.id
_entity.type
_entity.pdbx_description
1 polymer ?
#
loop_
_entity_poly.entity_id
_entity_poly.type
_entity_poly.pdbx_seq_one_letter_code
_entity_poly.pdbx_strand_id
1 'polypeptide(L)'
;MFSDDSAIVGCVSEGNDQEPRSVIMDFVDWREHNHFCLNTSKTRETVTDFQRNTPLHSPLSIQGADIEVVVPGCSPQYQTELVQQYRCFI
;
A
#
# COMPACT_ATOMS: atom_id res chain seq x y z
N MET A 1 19.44 6.24 -15.37
CA MET A 1 19.00 5.05 -14.63
C MET A 1 17.57 5.33 -14.24
N PHE A 2 16.60 4.67 -14.87
CA PHE A 2 15.18 4.85 -14.54
C PHE A 2 14.91 4.08 -13.24
N SER A 3 14.10 4.65 -12.34
CA SER A 3 13.65 3.92 -11.15
C SER A 3 12.59 2.92 -11.60
N ASP A 4 12.82 1.62 -11.38
CA ASP A 4 11.85 0.56 -11.65
C ASP A 4 10.82 0.41 -10.50
N ASP A 5 11.01 1.16 -9.40
CA ASP A 5 10.16 1.15 -8.22
C ASP A 5 9.36 2.46 -8.06
N SER A 6 8.06 2.33 -7.81
CA SER A 6 7.16 3.42 -7.41
C SER A 6 6.64 3.17 -6.01
N ALA A 7 6.55 4.20 -5.19
CA ALA A 7 5.98 4.12 -3.85
C ALA A 7 4.81 5.09 -3.69
N ILE A 8 3.66 4.58 -3.25
CA ILE A 8 2.49 5.37 -2.89
C ILE A 8 2.32 5.26 -1.38
N VAL A 9 2.28 6.39 -0.69
CA VAL A 9 2.12 6.44 0.78
C VAL A 9 0.85 7.21 1.10
N GLY A 10 0.01 6.65 1.97
CA GLY A 10 -1.17 7.34 2.47
C GLY A 10 -1.39 7.08 3.96
N CYS A 11 -1.92 8.08 4.64
CA CYS A 11 -2.38 7.97 6.01
C CYS A 11 -3.83 7.51 6.03
N VAL A 12 -4.13 6.58 6.92
CA VAL A 12 -5.46 6.08 7.23
C VAL A 12 -5.84 6.64 8.59
N SER A 13 -6.74 7.60 8.57
CA SER A 13 -7.32 8.21 9.76
C SER A 13 -8.71 7.60 9.99
N GLU A 14 -9.05 7.31 11.25
CA GLU A 14 -10.38 6.79 11.65
C GLU A 14 -10.80 5.48 10.95
N GLY A 15 -9.83 4.70 10.46
CA GLY A 15 -10.10 3.46 9.72
C GLY A 15 -10.60 3.66 8.28
N ASN A 16 -10.59 4.90 7.76
CA ASN A 16 -10.93 5.19 6.38
C ASN A 16 -9.70 5.09 5.47
N ASP A 17 -9.57 3.97 4.79
CA ASP A 17 -8.49 3.68 3.84
C ASP A 17 -8.91 3.87 2.37
N GLN A 18 -10.05 4.53 2.12
CA GLN A 18 -10.56 4.76 0.76
C GLN A 18 -9.66 5.67 -0.08
N GLU A 19 -9.12 6.75 0.52
CA GLU A 19 -8.21 7.67 -0.17
C GLU A 19 -6.95 6.97 -0.69
N PRO A 20 -6.13 6.28 0.14
CA PRO A 20 -4.96 5.55 -0.35
C PRO A 20 -5.33 4.43 -1.33
N ARG A 21 -6.48 3.77 -1.14
CA ARG A 21 -6.97 2.74 -2.07
C ARG A 21 -7.41 3.30 -3.42
N SER A 22 -7.96 4.50 -3.49
CA SER A 22 -8.29 5.12 -4.77
C SER A 22 -7.03 5.42 -5.57
N VAL A 23 -6.03 6.03 -4.92
CA VAL A 23 -4.76 6.41 -5.58
C VAL A 23 -4.02 5.19 -6.12
N ILE A 24 -3.98 4.07 -5.39
CA ILE A 24 -3.35 2.84 -5.88
C ILE A 24 -4.12 2.23 -7.07
N MET A 25 -5.45 2.28 -7.08
CA MET A 25 -6.25 1.79 -8.21
C MET A 25 -6.05 2.69 -9.44
N ASP A 26 -6.07 4.02 -9.27
CA ASP A 26 -5.80 4.96 -10.36
C ASP A 26 -4.39 4.74 -10.95
N PHE A 27 -3.40 4.42 -10.11
CA PHE A 27 -2.06 4.07 -10.56
C PHE A 27 -2.02 2.74 -11.32
N VAL A 28 -2.73 1.71 -10.85
CA VAL A 28 -2.85 0.42 -11.54
C VAL A 28 -3.49 0.62 -12.92
N ASP A 29 -4.58 1.39 -12.98
CA ASP A 29 -5.26 1.72 -14.24
C ASP A 29 -4.34 2.48 -15.17
N TRP A 30 -3.66 3.53 -14.68
CA TRP A 30 -2.70 4.30 -15.49
C TRP A 30 -1.60 3.41 -16.05
N ARG A 31 -1.03 2.51 -15.23
CA ARG A 31 -0.01 1.54 -15.65
C ARG A 31 -0.54 0.65 -16.78
N GLU A 32 -1.78 0.15 -16.69
CA GLU A 32 -2.38 -0.69 -17.72
C GLU A 32 -2.55 0.05 -19.04
N HIS A 33 -3.04 1.29 -18.98
CA HIS A 33 -3.19 2.17 -20.15
C HIS A 33 -1.85 2.53 -20.80
N ASN A 34 -0.76 2.54 -20.03
CA ASN A 34 0.59 2.86 -20.51
C ASN A 34 1.45 1.62 -20.82
N HIS A 35 0.87 0.42 -20.83
CA HIS A 35 1.55 -0.85 -21.13
C HIS A 35 2.74 -1.20 -20.21
N PHE A 36 2.79 -0.64 -19.01
CA PHE A 36 3.76 -1.06 -18.01
C PHE A 36 3.26 -2.34 -17.32
N CYS A 37 4.14 -3.28 -16.98
CA CYS A 37 3.77 -4.56 -16.39
C CYS A 37 4.14 -4.61 -14.91
N LEU A 38 3.18 -4.30 -14.02
CA LEU A 38 3.35 -4.47 -12.58
C LEU A 38 3.73 -5.90 -12.26
N ASN A 39 4.87 -6.06 -11.60
CA ASN A 39 5.27 -7.32 -11.01
C ASN A 39 4.58 -7.47 -9.65
N THR A 40 3.39 -8.05 -9.64
CA THR A 40 2.60 -8.29 -8.42
C THR A 40 3.37 -9.12 -7.39
N SER A 41 4.22 -10.06 -7.82
CA SER A 41 5.03 -10.89 -6.92
C SER A 41 6.10 -10.10 -6.15
N LYS A 42 6.56 -8.98 -6.72
CA LYS A 42 7.50 -8.05 -6.09
C LYS A 42 6.80 -6.88 -5.40
N THR A 43 5.54 -6.61 -5.74
CA THR A 43 4.76 -5.52 -5.15
C THR A 43 4.44 -5.85 -3.68
N ARG A 44 4.61 -4.87 -2.80
CA ARG A 44 4.42 -5.04 -1.35
C ARG A 44 3.55 -3.92 -0.79
N GLU A 45 2.63 -4.30 0.07
CA GLU A 45 1.91 -3.38 0.93
C GLU A 45 2.60 -3.37 2.30
N THR A 46 3.02 -2.21 2.77
CA THR A 46 3.61 -2.04 4.10
C THR A 46 2.64 -1.25 4.95
N VAL A 47 2.14 -1.88 6.00
CA VAL A 47 1.19 -1.27 6.93
C VAL A 47 1.91 -0.99 8.24
N THR A 48 2.13 0.28 8.54
CA THR A 48 2.68 0.72 9.82
C THR A 48 1.53 1.22 10.67
N ASP A 49 1.10 0.39 11.62
CA ASP A 49 0.11 0.78 12.61
C ASP A 49 0.80 1.33 13.86
N PHE A 50 0.54 2.59 14.20
CA PHE A 50 1.02 3.19 15.44
C PHE A 50 0.06 2.98 16.61
N GLN A 51 -1.13 2.42 16.35
CA GLN A 51 -2.11 2.05 17.36
C GLN A 51 -1.80 0.67 17.95
N ARG A 52 -2.11 0.48 19.23
CA ARG A 52 -1.77 -0.76 19.95
C ARG A 52 -2.59 -1.99 19.52
N ASN A 53 -3.67 -1.85 18.72
CA ASN A 53 -4.68 -2.90 18.63
C ASN A 53 -5.65 -2.84 17.41
N THR A 54 -5.25 -2.24 16.28
CA THR A 54 -6.17 -2.13 15.12
C THR A 54 -6.34 -3.47 14.42
N PRO A 55 -7.56 -3.82 13.95
CA PRO A 55 -7.77 -5.00 13.11
C PRO A 55 -6.86 -4.97 11.89
N LEU A 56 -6.35 -6.14 11.50
CA LEU A 56 -5.58 -6.30 10.27
C LEU A 56 -6.43 -5.86 9.08
N HIS A 57 -5.92 -4.92 8.28
CA HIS A 57 -6.59 -4.48 7.07
C HIS A 57 -6.72 -5.65 6.08
N SER A 58 -7.84 -5.69 5.36
CA SER A 58 -7.98 -6.62 4.24
C SER A 58 -6.89 -6.32 3.20
N PRO A 59 -6.13 -7.34 2.76
CA PRO A 59 -5.11 -7.17 1.73
C PRO A 59 -5.68 -6.50 0.48
N LEU A 60 -4.90 -5.62 -0.13
CA LEU A 60 -5.26 -5.08 -1.45
C LEU A 60 -5.19 -6.20 -2.49
N SER A 61 -6.25 -6.37 -3.29
CA SER A 61 -6.26 -7.28 -4.43
C SER A 61 -6.03 -6.50 -5.71
N ILE A 62 -4.92 -6.78 -6.41
CA ILE A 62 -4.58 -6.17 -7.71
C ILE A 62 -4.64 -7.27 -8.77
N GLN A 63 -5.45 -7.09 -9.81
CA GLN A 63 -5.60 -8.07 -10.91
C GLN A 63 -5.98 -9.49 -10.41
N GLY A 64 -6.71 -9.58 -9.30
CA GLY A 64 -7.11 -10.85 -8.68
C GLY A 64 -6.00 -11.55 -7.89
N ALA A 65 -4.87 -10.89 -7.67
CA ALA A 65 -3.81 -11.34 -6.77
C ALA A 65 -3.77 -10.48 -5.50
N ASP A 66 -3.83 -11.13 -4.35
CA ASP A 66 -3.69 -10.44 -3.06
C ASP A 66 -2.23 -10.04 -2.85
N ILE A 67 -2.02 -8.76 -2.56
CA ILE A 67 -0.69 -8.20 -2.32
C ILE A 67 -0.23 -8.57 -0.91
N GLU A 68 1.04 -8.95 -0.80
CA GLU A 68 1.62 -9.31 0.49
C GLU A 68 1.71 -8.09 1.41
N VAL A 69 1.10 -8.21 2.60
CA VAL A 69 1.11 -7.20 3.66
C VAL A 69 2.28 -7.43 4.61
N VAL A 70 3.12 -6.42 4.76
CA VAL A 70 4.27 -6.40 5.67
C VAL A 70 3.97 -5.44 6.82
N VAL A 71 3.98 -5.95 8.05
CA VAL A 71 3.80 -5.14 9.26
C VAL A 71 5.15 -5.02 9.98
N PRO A 72 5.89 -3.91 9.81
CA PRO A 72 7.12 -3.69 10.54
C PRO A 72 6.81 -3.49 12.03
N GLY A 73 7.61 -4.11 12.91
CA GLY A 73 7.49 -3.90 14.35
C GLY A 73 7.77 -2.43 14.69
N CYS A 74 6.78 -1.72 15.23
CA CYS A 74 6.92 -0.32 15.62
C CYS A 74 6.77 -0.13 17.13
N SER A 75 7.66 0.68 17.72
CA SER A 75 7.52 1.17 19.09
C SER A 75 6.66 2.43 19.05
N PRO A 76 5.49 2.50 19.73
CA PRO A 76 4.59 3.63 19.59
C PRO A 76 5.22 4.88 20.18
N GLN A 77 5.54 5.85 19.32
CA GLN A 77 5.91 7.21 19.71
C GLN A 77 4.81 8.15 19.22
N TYR A 78 3.83 8.44 20.10
CA TYR A 78 2.87 9.55 19.99
C TYR A 78 1.97 9.64 18.74
N GLN A 79 2.06 8.70 17.80
CA GLN A 79 1.24 8.68 16.59
C GLN A 79 0.01 7.79 16.80
N THR A 80 -1.16 8.29 16.42
CA THR A 80 -2.45 7.57 16.49
C THR A 80 -2.94 7.10 15.13
N GLU A 81 -2.17 7.33 14.08
CA GLU A 81 -2.57 7.09 12.70
C GLU A 81 -2.03 5.75 12.20
N LEU A 82 -2.61 5.23 11.14
CA LEU A 82 -2.08 4.08 10.42
C LEU A 82 -1.53 4.57 9.09
N VAL A 83 -0.32 4.16 8.73
CA VAL A 83 0.32 4.55 7.47
C VAL A 83 0.40 3.32 6.57
N GLN A 84 -0.17 3.41 5.38
CA GLN A 84 -0.07 2.38 4.35
C GLN A 84 0.87 2.87 3.25
N GLN A 85 1.85 2.03 2.90
CA GLN A 85 2.77 2.28 1.82
C GLN A 85 2.70 1.12 0.82
N TYR A 86 2.38 1.42 -0.42
CA TYR A 86 2.41 0.49 -1.53
C TYR A 86 3.70 0.69 -2.32
N ARG A 87 4.58 -0.31 -2.31
CA ARG A 87 5.78 -0.34 -3.15
C ARG A 87 5.50 -1.20 -4.38
N CYS A 88 5.30 -0.53 -5.51
CA CYS A 88 5.03 -1.12 -6.81
C CYS A 88 6.32 -1.27 -7.62
N PHE A 89 6.44 -2.37 -8.36
CA PHE A 89 7.54 -2.61 -9.29
C PHE A 89 6.94 -2.72 -10.69
N ILE A 90 7.35 -1.83 -11.60
CA ILE A 90 6.82 -1.71 -12.98
C ILE A 90 7.84 -2.17 -14.03
#